data_AF-A0A1G9Q987-F1
#
_entry.id   AF-A0A1G9Q987-F1
#
_cell.length_a   1.000
_cell.length_b   1.000
_cell.length_c   1.000
_cell.angle_alpha   90.00
_cell.angle_beta   90.00
_cell.angle_gamma   90.00
#
_symmetry.space_group_name_H-M   'P 1'
#
loop_
_entity.id
_entity.type
_entity.pdbx_description
1 polymer ?
#
loop_
_entity_poly.entity_id
_entity_poly.type
_entity_poly.pdbx_seq_one_letter_code
_entity_poly.pdbx_strand_id
1 'polypeptide(L)' 'MPRPANQQLNDLVGLIIPFGYAAMGYYLVSSAEVFEEQGILSATVAYVLGGLFFAYALLKAYWAFSKWRRNQEEE' A
#
# COMPACT_ATOMS: atom_id res chain seq x y z
N MET A 1 -0.49 24.21 -19.19
CA MET A 1 0.23 23.25 -20.07
C MET A 1 0.02 21.86 -19.49
N PRO A 2 -0.23 20.81 -20.29
CA PRO A 2 -0.34 19.45 -19.73
C PRO A 2 0.94 19.09 -18.98
N ARG A 3 0.80 18.53 -17.77
CA ARG A 3 1.95 18.13 -16.95
C ARG A 3 2.84 17.16 -17.74
N PRO A 4 4.16 17.36 -17.76
CA PRO A 4 5.05 16.58 -18.59
C PRO A 4 4.95 15.09 -18.23
N ALA A 5 4.97 14.21 -19.23
CA ALA A 5 4.70 12.77 -19.09
C ALA A 5 5.60 12.06 -18.06
N ASN A 6 6.81 12.60 -17.84
CA ASN A 6 7.73 12.14 -16.81
C ASN A 6 7.19 12.31 -15.38
N GLN A 7 6.41 13.35 -15.08
CA GLN A 7 5.77 13.53 -13.77
C GLN A 7 4.62 12.55 -13.56
N GLN A 8 3.82 12.30 -14.60
CA GLN A 8 2.71 11.34 -14.53
C GLN A 8 3.21 9.91 -14.28
N LEU A 9 4.31 9.51 -14.93
CA LEU A 9 4.97 8.23 -14.68
C LEU A 9 5.51 8.13 -13.24
N ASN A 10 6.09 9.20 -12.73
CA ASN A 10 6.64 9.21 -11.37
C ASN A 10 5.53 9.12 -10.31
N ASP A 11 4.39 9.77 -10.54
CA ASP A 11 3.21 9.65 -9.68
C ASP A 11 2.62 8.23 -9.72
N LEU A 12 2.58 7.59 -10.90
CA LEU A 12 2.19 6.19 -11.08
C LEU A 12 3.13 5.23 -10.35
N VAL A 13 4.45 5.41 -10.48
CA VAL A 13 5.45 4.63 -9.73
C VAL A 13 5.31 4.85 -8.23
N GLY A 14 4.96 6.07 -7.81
CA GLY A 14 4.64 6.40 -6.42
C GLY A 14 3.44 5.64 -5.84
N LEU A 15 2.53 5.15 -6.69
CA LEU A 15 1.37 4.32 -6.29
C LEU A 15 1.66 2.82 -6.30
N ILE A 16 2.62 2.35 -7.10
CA ILE A 16 3.00 0.92 -7.17
C ILE A 16 3.47 0.41 -5.81
N ILE A 17 4.28 1.19 -5.09
CA ILE A 17 4.83 0.81 -3.78
C ILE A 17 3.71 0.55 -2.75
N PRO A 18 2.75 1.48 -2.53
CA PRO A 18 1.58 1.24 -1.68
C PRO A 18 0.79 -0.01 -2.05
N PHE A 19 0.55 -0.25 -3.35
CA PHE A 19 -0.16 -1.46 -3.79
C PHE A 19 0.62 -2.75 -3.50
N GLY A 20 1.95 -2.72 -3.63
CA GLY A 20 2.81 -3.84 -3.24
C GLY A 20 2.67 -4.18 -1.75
N TYR A 21 2.63 -3.16 -0.89
CA TYR A 21 2.39 -3.37 0.54
C TYR A 21 0.99 -3.91 0.83
N ALA A 22 -0.05 -3.39 0.16
CA ALA A 22 -1.40 -3.94 0.30
C ALA A 22 -1.48 -5.41 -0.14
N ALA A 23 -0.81 -5.78 -1.24
CA ALA A 23 -0.74 -7.16 -1.72
C ALA A 23 -0.02 -8.08 -0.72
N MET A 24 1.10 -7.63 -0.14
CA MET A 24 1.79 -8.37 0.91
C MET A 24 0.92 -8.53 2.16
N GLY A 25 0.21 -7.47 2.56
CA GLY A 25 -0.72 -7.51 3.69
C GLY A 25 -1.84 -8.53 3.46
N TYR A 26 -2.42 -8.53 2.26
CA TYR A 26 -3.42 -9.52 1.86
C TYR A 26 -2.88 -10.95 1.87
N TYR A 27 -1.68 -11.16 1.34
CA TYR A 27 -1.03 -12.47 1.34
C TYR A 27 -0.83 -13.01 2.76
N LEU A 28 -0.37 -12.17 3.68
CA LEU A 28 -0.20 -12.52 5.09
C LEU A 28 -1.52 -12.91 5.76
N VAL A 29 -2.58 -12.15 5.54
CA VAL A 29 -3.91 -12.43 6.13
C VAL A 29 -4.51 -13.70 5.53
N SER A 30 -4.46 -13.85 4.20
CA SER A 30 -5.06 -15.00 3.51
C SER A 30 -4.33 -16.32 3.79
N SER A 31 -3.03 -16.26 4.11
CA SER A 31 -2.20 -17.43 4.39
C SER A 31 -1.97 -17.66 5.89
N ALA A 32 -2.63 -16.89 6.77
CA ALA A 32 -2.37 -16.89 8.20
C ALA A 32 -2.50 -18.28 8.85
N GLU A 33 -3.60 -18.99 8.55
CA GLU A 33 -3.85 -20.34 9.06
C GLU A 33 -2.80 -21.34 8.51
N VAL A 34 -2.44 -21.22 7.23
CA VAL A 34 -1.43 -22.08 6.59
C VAL A 34 -0.05 -21.88 7.22
N PHE A 35 0.32 -20.65 7.57
CA PHE A 35 1.58 -20.37 8.25
C PHE A 35 1.62 -20.95 9.67
N GLU A 36 0.48 -20.95 10.37
CA GLU A 36 0.36 -21.52 11.71
C GLU A 36 0.46 -23.06 11.66
N GLU A 37 -0.24 -23.70 10.72
CA GLU A 37 -0.16 -25.15 10.48
C GLU A 37 1.26 -25.61 10.13
N GLN A 38 2.00 -24.79 9.38
CA GLN A 38 3.39 -25.08 8.99
C GLN A 38 4.42 -24.67 10.05
N GLY A 39 4.02 -24.07 11.17
CA GLY A 39 4.91 -23.61 12.22
C GLY A 39 5.85 -22.46 11.80
N ILE A 40 5.51 -21.73 10.73
CA ILE A 40 6.29 -20.60 10.23
C ILE A 40 6.05 -19.35 11.08
N LEU A 41 4.78 -19.06 11.36
CA LEU A 41 4.32 -17.87 12.09
C LEU A 41 2.94 -18.15 12.70
N SER A 42 2.64 -17.63 13.89
CA SER A 42 1.27 -17.75 14.43
C SER A 42 0.27 -16.92 13.62
N ALA A 43 -0.97 -17.39 13.53
CA ALA A 43 -2.01 -16.71 12.77
C ALA A 43 -2.25 -15.28 13.29
N THR A 44 -2.18 -15.11 14.61
CA THR A 44 -2.31 -13.79 15.26
C THR A 44 -1.25 -12.81 14.76
N VAL A 45 0.01 -13.23 14.66
CA VAL A 45 1.09 -12.35 14.19
C VAL A 45 0.94 -12.08 12.70
N ALA A 46 0.52 -13.06 11.89
CA ALA A 46 0.24 -12.87 10.48
C ALA A 46 -0.86 -11.81 10.25
N TYR A 47 -1.96 -11.88 11.02
CA TYR A 47 -3.03 -10.87 10.96
C TYR A 47 -2.56 -9.47 11.38
N VAL A 48 -1.76 -9.37 12.45
CA VAL A 48 -1.21 -8.08 12.90
C VAL A 48 -0.30 -7.47 11.83
N LEU A 49 0.64 -8.25 11.30
CA LEU A 49 1.55 -7.79 10.24
C LEU A 49 0.77 -7.40 8.98
N GLY A 50 -0.21 -8.22 8.57
CA GLY A 50 -1.07 -7.92 7.45
C GLY A 50 -1.85 -6.62 7.62
N GLY A 51 -2.40 -6.39 8.81
CA GLY A 51 -3.07 -5.14 9.18
C GLY A 51 -2.14 -3.93 9.13
N LEU A 52 -0.90 -4.05 9.59
CA LEU A 52 0.11 -2.99 9.51
C LEU A 52 0.44 -2.63 8.05
N PHE A 53 0.57 -3.63 7.18
CA PHE A 53 0.79 -3.41 5.75
C PHE A 53 -0.39 -2.69 5.09
N PHE A 54 -1.62 -3.07 5.41
CA PHE A 54 -2.81 -2.36 4.92
C PHE A 54 -2.88 -0.92 5.43
N ALA A 55 -2.63 -0.70 6.73
CA ALA A 55 -2.63 0.63 7.31
C ALA A 55 -1.58 1.53 6.64
N TYR A 56 -0.38 1.01 6.39
CA TYR A 56 0.67 1.72 5.68
C TYR A 56 0.28 2.05 4.23
N ALA A 57 -0.26 1.08 3.49
CA ALA A 57 -0.71 1.28 2.12
C ALA A 57 -1.80 2.37 2.03
N LEU A 58 -2.79 2.33 2.93
CA LEU A 58 -3.85 3.34 3.02
C LEU A 58 -3.30 4.72 3.35
N LEU A 59 -2.37 4.81 4.31
CA LEU A 59 -1.74 6.07 4.67
C LEU A 59 -1.03 6.70 3.46
N LYS A 60 -0.30 5.90 2.68
CA LYS A 60 0.39 6.38 1.48
C LYS A 60 -0.56 6.78 0.37
N ALA A 61 -1.63 5.99 0.14
CA ALA A 61 -2.67 6.34 -0.82
C ALA A 61 -3.35 7.67 -0.44
N TYR A 62 -3.66 7.87 0.85
CA TYR A 62 -4.20 9.12 1.36
C TYR A 62 -3.25 10.30 1.16
N TRP A 63 -1.95 10.12 1.39
CA TRP A 63 -0.95 11.16 1.15
C TRP A 63 -0.85 11.52 -0.33
N ALA A 64 -0.83 10.52 -1.22
CA ALA A 64 -0.83 10.75 -2.67
C ALA A 64 -2.08 11.53 -3.11
N PHE A 65 -3.25 11.17 -2.59
CA PHE A 65 -4.50 11.87 -2.85
C PHE A 65 -4.49 13.32 -2.32
N SER A 66 -4.03 13.53 -1.09
CA SER A 66 -3.94 14.86 -0.48
C SER A 66 -2.98 15.78 -1.25
N LYS A 67 -1.82 15.25 -1.66
CA LYS A 67 -0.87 15.97 -2.51
C LYS A 67 -1.49 16.31 -3.87
N TRP A 68 -2.17 15.37 -4.50
CA TRP A 68 -2.87 15.59 -5.76
C TRP A 68 -3.91 16.71 -5.64
N ARG A 69 -4.74 16.69 -4.58
CA ARG A 69 -5.76 17.72 -4.31
C ARG A 69 -5.13 19.10 -4.13
N ARG A 70 -4.07 19.23 -3.33
CA ARG A 70 -3.35 20.50 -3.15
C ARG A 70 -2.82 21.06 -4.47
N ASN A 71 -2.29 20.20 -5.33
CA ASN A 71 -1.79 20.59 -6.65
C ASN A 71 -2.91 21.02 -7.63
N GLN A 72 -4.19 20.86 -7.29
CA GLN A 72 -5.32 21.42 -8.06
C GLN A 72 -5.77 22.79 -7.53
N GLU A 73 -5.41 23.16 -6.29
CA GLU A 73 -5.77 24.44 -5.67
C GLU A 73 -4.74 25.55 -5.98
N GLU A 74 -3.52 25.18 -6.36
CA GLU A 74 -2.42 26.09 -6.73
C GLU A 74 -2.35 26.37 -8.26
N GLU A 75 -3.13 25.66 -9.09
CA GLU A 75 -3.31 25.89 -10.54
C GLU A 75 -4.54 26.77 -10.83
#